data_AF-A0A1M6FPV4-F1
#
_entry.id   AF-A0A1M6FPV4-F1
#
_cell.length_a   1.000
_cell.length_b   1.000
_cell.length_c   1.000
_cell.angle_alpha   90.00
_cell.angle_beta   90.00
_cell.angle_gamma   90.00
#
_symmetry.space_group_name_H-M   'P 1'
#
loop_
_entity.id
_entity.type
_entity.pdbx_description
1 polymer ?
#
loop_
_entity_poly.entity_id
_entity_poly.type
_entity_poly.pdbx_seq_one_letter_code
_entity_poly.pdbx_strand_id
1 'polypeptide(L)'
;MTLEKTAILYEESVLPGFSEFRYLTRAGVDKASMEDFDYVSGSRASFNGFARRLRVAKSIESITFNDFGEGTSKGYEALNRHFLMFSAFERYVTDCEGIEGGMYHLALQKVPASMFKQIKDAFDIVDTNDAIFNFLLENCNSFAQRRSLKEFRKGEGARKGLYVSAMLRNCFAHGLLTAHPKDAPKGAIEMLCNFMSDFLYNALCYDFNHRLQEVRQNIT
;
A
#
# COMPACT_ATOMS: atom_id res chain seq x y z
N MET A 1 -19.09 -3.84 29.49
CA MET A 1 -19.52 -2.58 28.87
C MET A 1 -20.15 -2.91 27.53
N THR A 2 -21.48 -2.81 27.40
CA THR A 2 -22.18 -3.10 26.14
C THR A 2 -21.85 -2.00 25.13
N LEU A 3 -21.10 -2.34 24.08
CA LEU A 3 -20.94 -1.49 22.89
C LEU A 3 -22.35 -1.13 22.40
N GLU A 4 -22.79 0.11 22.64
CA GLU A 4 -23.92 0.69 21.93
C GLU A 4 -23.71 0.43 20.44
N LYS A 5 -24.78 0.04 19.73
CA LYS A 5 -24.77 -0.31 18.30
C LYS A 5 -24.03 0.75 17.50
N THR A 6 -22.74 0.53 17.27
CA THR A 6 -21.93 1.40 16.43
C THR A 6 -22.49 1.20 15.03
N ALA A 7 -22.97 2.27 14.41
CA ALA A 7 -23.46 2.20 13.04
C ALA A 7 -22.33 1.65 12.16
N ILE A 8 -22.55 0.48 11.57
CA ILE A 8 -21.56 -0.16 10.70
C ILE A 8 -21.43 0.72 9.46
N LEU A 9 -20.22 1.23 9.24
CA LEU A 9 -19.92 2.05 8.08
C LEU A 9 -19.56 1.18 6.88
N TYR A 10 -19.75 1.72 5.69
CA TYR A 10 -19.48 1.00 4.45
C TYR A 10 -17.98 0.71 4.24
N GLU A 11 -17.08 1.42 4.93
CA GLU A 11 -15.65 1.09 4.92
C GLU A 11 -15.31 -0.12 5.81
N GLU A 12 -16.21 -0.60 6.68
CA GLU A 12 -15.96 -1.74 7.57
C GLU A 12 -15.57 -3.02 6.82
N SER A 13 -16.16 -3.23 5.63
CA SER A 13 -15.86 -4.42 4.81
C SER A 13 -14.46 -4.40 4.18
N VAL A 14 -13.84 -3.22 4.07
CA VAL A 14 -12.49 -3.06 3.48
C VAL A 14 -11.43 -2.74 4.52
N LEU A 15 -11.80 -2.15 5.64
CA LEU A 15 -10.93 -1.82 6.77
C LEU A 15 -11.63 -2.21 8.09
N PRO A 16 -11.59 -3.49 8.48
CA PRO A 16 -12.26 -3.97 9.69
C PRO A 16 -11.79 -3.24 10.95
N GLY A 17 -12.72 -2.79 11.79
CA GLY A 17 -12.47 -1.96 12.97
C GLY A 17 -12.63 -0.45 12.71
N PHE A 18 -12.88 -0.02 11.47
CA PHE A 18 -13.02 1.40 11.14
C PHE A 18 -14.20 2.08 11.83
N SER A 19 -15.33 1.40 11.95
CA SER A 19 -16.52 1.95 12.62
C SER A 19 -16.22 2.25 14.09
N GLU A 20 -15.49 1.37 14.76
CA GLU A 20 -15.05 1.57 16.14
C GLU A 20 -14.02 2.68 16.26
N PHE A 21 -12.97 2.67 15.43
CA PHE A 21 -11.99 3.75 15.37
C PHE A 21 -12.66 5.12 15.24
N ARG A 22 -13.66 5.24 14.34
CA ARG A 22 -14.41 6.48 14.16
C ARG A 22 -15.24 6.88 15.37
N TYR A 23 -15.80 5.91 16.10
CA TYR A 23 -16.53 6.14 17.34
C TYR A 23 -15.59 6.63 18.45
N LEU A 24 -14.45 5.95 18.65
CA LEU A 24 -13.47 6.29 19.69
C LEU A 24 -12.92 7.71 19.54
N THR A 25 -12.67 8.12 18.30
CA THR A 25 -12.09 9.45 17.98
C THR A 25 -13.16 10.52 17.69
N ARG A 26 -14.45 10.23 17.93
CA ARG A 26 -15.56 11.15 17.61
C ARG A 26 -15.66 12.26 18.65
N ALA A 27 -15.74 13.51 18.19
CA ALA A 27 -16.07 14.66 19.01
C ALA A 27 -17.31 14.40 19.89
N GLY A 28 -17.19 14.65 21.18
CA GLY A 28 -18.22 14.39 22.20
C GLY A 28 -18.24 12.96 22.75
N VAL A 29 -17.43 12.05 22.20
CA VAL A 29 -17.06 10.78 22.84
C VAL A 29 -15.62 10.87 23.34
N ASP A 30 -14.70 11.30 22.47
CA ASP A 30 -13.29 11.64 22.75
C ASP A 30 -12.59 10.65 23.68
N LYS A 31 -12.85 9.35 23.47
CA LYS A 31 -12.23 8.26 24.23
C LYS A 31 -10.76 8.05 23.86
N ALA A 32 -10.39 8.45 22.64
CA ALA A 32 -9.04 8.43 22.12
C ALA A 32 -8.83 9.59 21.16
N SER A 33 -7.64 10.15 21.16
CA SER A 33 -7.11 11.08 20.17
C SER A 33 -6.48 10.32 18.99
N MET A 34 -6.05 11.05 17.94
CA MET A 34 -5.27 10.44 16.85
C MET A 34 -3.90 9.95 17.32
N GLU A 35 -3.29 10.65 18.28
CA GLU A 35 -1.96 10.33 18.83
C GLU A 35 -1.97 9.01 19.59
N ASP A 36 -3.08 8.64 20.23
CA ASP A 36 -3.22 7.36 20.91
C ASP A 36 -3.09 6.16 19.96
N PHE A 37 -3.40 6.35 18.67
CA PHE A 37 -3.21 5.34 17.61
C PHE A 37 -1.85 5.49 16.90
N ASP A 38 -0.91 6.26 17.46
CA ASP A 38 0.38 6.60 16.84
C ASP A 38 0.22 7.33 15.49
N TYR A 39 -0.85 8.11 15.30
CA TYR A 39 -1.08 8.95 14.12
C TYR A 39 -0.84 10.44 14.40
N VAL A 40 -0.64 11.21 13.33
CA VAL A 40 -0.46 12.67 13.40
C VAL A 40 -1.66 13.34 14.08
N SER A 41 -1.40 14.27 15.00
CA SER A 41 -2.44 15.07 15.66
C SER A 41 -3.37 15.75 14.65
N GLY A 42 -4.68 15.70 14.88
CA GLY A 42 -5.67 16.31 13.98
C GLY A 42 -5.87 15.59 12.62
N SER A 43 -5.20 14.47 12.36
CA SER A 43 -5.28 13.76 11.07
C SER A 43 -6.59 12.97 10.83
N ARG A 44 -7.61 13.08 11.70
CA ARG A 44 -8.89 12.35 11.57
C ARG A 44 -9.54 12.54 10.20
N ALA A 45 -9.53 13.76 9.67
CA ALA A 45 -10.08 14.05 8.34
C ALA A 45 -9.28 13.34 7.23
N SER A 46 -7.95 13.37 7.34
CA SER A 46 -7.03 12.69 6.44
C SER A 46 -7.21 11.17 6.47
N PHE A 47 -7.35 10.59 7.67
CA PHE A 47 -7.60 9.16 7.85
C PHE A 47 -8.90 8.72 7.17
N ASN A 48 -9.98 9.51 7.30
CA ASN A 48 -11.21 9.25 6.57
C ASN A 48 -11.02 9.35 5.04
N GLY A 49 -10.16 10.26 4.57
CA GLY A 49 -9.79 10.37 3.16
C GLY A 49 -9.03 9.14 2.65
N PHE A 50 -8.07 8.65 3.45
CA PHE A 50 -7.37 7.39 3.22
C PHE A 50 -8.35 6.21 3.13
N ALA A 51 -9.22 6.02 4.13
CA ALA A 51 -10.14 4.88 4.19
C ALA A 51 -11.07 4.83 2.95
N ARG A 52 -11.55 6.00 2.49
CA ARG A 52 -12.34 6.09 1.25
C ARG A 52 -11.54 5.71 0.00
N ARG A 53 -10.27 6.11 -0.09
CA ARG A 53 -9.38 5.71 -1.21
C ARG A 53 -9.07 4.23 -1.18
N LEU A 54 -8.79 3.67 0.00
CA LEU A 54 -8.59 2.24 0.19
C LEU A 54 -9.81 1.45 -0.28
N ARG A 55 -11.01 1.92 0.06
CA ARG A 55 -12.27 1.33 -0.43
C ARG A 55 -12.33 1.31 -1.95
N VAL A 56 -12.06 2.42 -2.62
CA VAL A 56 -12.04 2.48 -4.09
C VAL A 56 -11.04 1.46 -4.66
N ALA A 57 -9.81 1.46 -4.16
CA ALA A 57 -8.76 0.56 -4.63
C ALA A 57 -9.14 -0.92 -4.45
N LYS A 58 -9.79 -1.28 -3.32
CA LYS A 58 -10.18 -2.66 -3.04
C LYS A 58 -11.48 -3.09 -3.75
N SER A 59 -12.34 -2.15 -4.13
CA SER A 59 -13.65 -2.44 -4.73
C SER A 59 -13.61 -2.60 -6.26
N ILE A 60 -12.45 -2.43 -6.90
CA ILE A 60 -12.33 -2.64 -8.35
C ILE A 60 -12.36 -4.13 -8.65
N GLU A 61 -13.43 -4.57 -9.31
CA GLU A 61 -13.61 -5.96 -9.70
C GLU A 61 -12.93 -6.30 -11.02
N SER A 62 -12.97 -5.40 -12.01
CA SER A 62 -12.23 -5.51 -13.27
C SER A 62 -12.08 -4.17 -13.99
N ILE A 63 -11.11 -4.09 -14.90
CA ILE A 63 -10.95 -2.97 -15.83
C ILE A 63 -10.82 -3.56 -17.23
N THR A 64 -11.73 -3.19 -18.13
CA THR A 64 -11.77 -3.74 -19.49
C THR A 64 -11.11 -2.78 -20.48
N PHE A 65 -10.28 -3.33 -21.36
CA PHE A 65 -9.62 -2.60 -22.44
C PHE A 65 -10.06 -3.18 -23.79
N ASN A 66 -10.66 -2.34 -24.64
CA ASN A 66 -11.01 -2.72 -26.00
C ASN A 66 -9.76 -2.77 -26.87
N ASP A 67 -9.74 -3.65 -27.87
CA ASP A 67 -8.69 -3.74 -28.90
C ASP A 67 -7.29 -4.14 -28.40
N PHE A 68 -7.19 -4.64 -27.17
CA PHE A 68 -5.97 -5.24 -26.61
C PHE A 68 -6.10 -6.75 -26.48
N GLY A 69 -4.99 -7.46 -26.72
CA GLY A 69 -4.89 -8.89 -26.42
C GLY A 69 -4.96 -9.15 -24.91
N GLU A 70 -5.47 -10.31 -24.52
CA GLU A 70 -5.78 -10.66 -23.12
C GLU A 70 -4.63 -10.37 -22.14
N GLY A 71 -3.40 -10.79 -22.48
CA GLY A 71 -2.24 -10.56 -21.60
C GLY A 71 -1.87 -9.08 -21.45
N THR A 72 -2.10 -8.26 -22.46
CA THR A 72 -1.90 -6.80 -22.37
C THR A 72 -2.98 -6.15 -21.52
N SER A 73 -4.24 -6.56 -21.71
CA SER A 73 -5.37 -6.08 -20.91
C SER A 73 -5.17 -6.39 -19.43
N LYS A 74 -4.80 -7.63 -19.09
CA LYS A 74 -4.52 -8.05 -17.71
C LYS A 74 -3.34 -7.30 -17.09
N GLY A 75 -2.27 -7.06 -17.85
CA GLY A 75 -1.14 -6.27 -17.36
C GLY A 75 -1.52 -4.82 -17.03
N TYR A 76 -2.30 -4.16 -17.89
CA TYR A 76 -2.79 -2.80 -17.60
C TYR A 76 -3.83 -2.75 -16.49
N GLU A 77 -4.68 -3.76 -16.39
CA GLU A 77 -5.62 -3.90 -15.28
C GLU A 77 -4.86 -3.98 -13.94
N ALA A 78 -3.85 -4.85 -13.85
CA ALA A 78 -3.01 -5.00 -12.66
C ALA A 78 -2.28 -3.69 -12.31
N LEU A 79 -1.72 -2.98 -13.32
CA LEU A 79 -1.08 -1.67 -13.12
C LEU A 79 -2.05 -0.63 -12.55
N ASN A 80 -3.29 -0.58 -13.03
CA ASN A 80 -4.30 0.35 -12.52
C ASN A 80 -4.74 0.01 -11.10
N ARG A 81 -4.95 -1.27 -10.78
CA ARG A 81 -5.24 -1.72 -9.41
C ARG A 81 -4.10 -1.33 -8.46
N HIS A 82 -2.87 -1.60 -8.87
CA HIS A 82 -1.66 -1.23 -8.12
C HIS A 82 -1.53 0.28 -7.93
N PHE A 83 -1.75 1.06 -8.98
CA PHE A 83 -1.70 2.52 -8.92
C PHE A 83 -2.66 3.08 -7.86
N LEU A 84 -3.90 2.59 -7.84
CA LEU A 84 -4.91 3.04 -6.88
C LEU A 84 -4.61 2.56 -5.45
N MET A 85 -4.15 1.32 -5.29
CA MET A 85 -3.74 0.80 -3.99
C MET A 85 -2.54 1.57 -3.43
N PHE A 86 -1.54 1.84 -4.26
CA PHE A 86 -0.39 2.64 -3.86
C PHE A 86 -0.80 4.08 -3.52
N SER A 87 -1.77 4.67 -4.23
CA SER A 87 -2.30 5.98 -3.87
C SER A 87 -2.99 5.99 -2.49
N ALA A 88 -3.70 4.92 -2.14
CA ALA A 88 -4.27 4.79 -0.79
C ALA A 88 -3.16 4.64 0.27
N PHE A 89 -2.18 3.77 0.02
CA PHE A 89 -1.00 3.61 0.86
C PHE A 89 -0.24 4.93 1.07
N GLU A 90 0.03 5.68 0.00
CA GLU A 90 0.74 6.96 0.06
C GLU A 90 0.04 7.95 0.99
N ARG A 91 -1.30 8.06 0.90
CA ARG A 91 -2.09 8.92 1.81
C ARG A 91 -2.07 8.45 3.27
N TYR A 92 -2.02 7.14 3.50
CA TYR A 92 -1.81 6.61 4.85
C TYR A 92 -0.47 7.06 5.42
N VAL A 93 0.60 6.86 4.65
CA VAL A 93 1.98 7.20 5.06
C VAL A 93 2.15 8.70 5.30
N THR A 94 1.72 9.54 4.35
CA THR A 94 1.96 10.98 4.42
C THR A 94 1.03 11.66 5.42
N ASP A 95 -0.27 11.38 5.36
CA ASP A 95 -1.23 12.19 6.10
C ASP A 95 -1.64 11.60 7.45
N CYS A 96 -1.49 10.28 7.63
CA CYS A 96 -1.84 9.60 8.88
C CYS A 96 -0.60 9.35 9.73
N GLU A 97 0.48 8.81 9.13
CA GLU A 97 1.75 8.57 9.84
C GLU A 97 2.69 9.78 9.83
N GLY A 98 2.45 10.80 8.98
CA GLY A 98 3.28 12.01 8.94
C GLY A 98 4.65 11.83 8.28
N ILE A 99 4.81 10.78 7.49
CA ILE A 99 6.10 10.44 6.87
C ILE A 99 6.17 11.07 5.48
N GLU A 100 7.06 12.06 5.34
CA GLU A 100 7.25 12.80 4.09
C GLU A 100 8.44 12.30 3.25
N GLY A 101 8.63 12.89 2.07
CA GLY A 101 9.83 12.69 1.25
C GLY A 101 9.98 11.28 0.63
N GLY A 102 8.92 10.48 0.61
CA GLY A 102 8.97 9.11 0.07
C GLY A 102 9.83 8.16 0.91
N MET A 103 9.93 8.40 2.21
CA MET A 103 10.64 7.54 3.16
C MET A 103 9.80 6.29 3.54
N TYR A 104 9.29 5.57 2.54
CA TYR A 104 8.33 4.47 2.72
C TYR A 104 8.81 3.34 3.64
N HIS A 105 10.13 3.14 3.78
CA HIS A 105 10.69 2.15 4.70
C HIS A 105 10.43 2.46 6.18
N LEU A 106 9.99 3.68 6.51
CA LEU A 106 9.58 4.10 7.86
C LEU A 106 8.07 3.92 8.10
N ALA A 107 7.29 3.54 7.09
CA ALA A 107 5.85 3.34 7.22
C ALA A 107 5.50 1.98 7.82
N LEU A 108 4.23 1.81 8.23
CA LEU A 108 3.65 0.53 8.63
C LEU A 108 4.41 -0.13 9.79
N GLN A 109 4.70 0.64 10.83
CA GLN A 109 5.62 0.24 11.90
C GLN A 109 5.14 -1.00 12.68
N LYS A 110 3.83 -1.25 12.77
CA LYS A 110 3.31 -2.41 13.46
C LYS A 110 3.43 -3.69 12.62
N VAL A 111 3.62 -3.58 11.30
CA VAL A 111 3.77 -4.74 10.41
C VAL A 111 5.14 -5.41 10.62
N PRO A 112 5.20 -6.73 10.85
CA PRO A 112 6.45 -7.43 11.10
C PRO A 112 7.34 -7.48 9.85
N ALA A 113 8.66 -7.39 10.05
CA ALA A 113 9.65 -7.42 8.97
C ALA A 113 9.57 -8.70 8.10
N SER A 114 9.09 -9.82 8.66
CA SER A 114 8.89 -11.07 7.94
C SER A 114 7.87 -10.97 6.81
N MET A 115 6.83 -10.14 6.95
CA MET A 115 5.86 -9.92 5.87
C MET A 115 6.53 -9.25 4.67
N PHE A 116 7.38 -8.24 4.89
CA PHE A 116 8.05 -7.53 3.81
C PHE A 116 9.06 -8.40 3.02
N LYS A 117 9.57 -9.48 3.62
CA LYS A 117 10.45 -10.43 2.91
C LYS A 117 9.73 -11.10 1.74
N GLN A 118 8.41 -11.28 1.84
CA GLN A 118 7.58 -11.85 0.75
C GLN A 118 7.68 -11.03 -0.54
N ILE A 119 7.94 -9.71 -0.44
CA ILE A 119 8.16 -8.86 -1.62
C ILE A 119 9.39 -9.32 -2.39
N LYS A 120 10.48 -9.66 -1.68
CA LYS A 120 11.71 -10.15 -2.32
C LYS A 120 11.46 -11.49 -2.99
N ASP A 121 10.80 -12.41 -2.30
CA ASP A 121 10.49 -13.73 -2.82
C ASP A 121 9.62 -13.64 -4.09
N ALA A 122 8.56 -12.83 -4.06
CA ALA A 122 7.69 -12.60 -5.22
C ALA A 122 8.45 -11.93 -6.38
N PHE A 123 9.30 -10.96 -6.09
CA PHE A 123 10.10 -10.27 -7.10
C PHE A 123 11.09 -11.22 -7.78
N ASP A 124 11.79 -12.06 -7.01
CA ASP A 124 12.78 -13.01 -7.55
C ASP A 124 12.14 -14.10 -8.41
N ILE A 125 10.91 -14.51 -8.09
CA ILE A 125 10.13 -15.45 -8.92
C ILE A 125 9.77 -14.81 -10.27
N VAL A 126 9.49 -13.51 -10.28
CA VAL A 126 8.92 -12.80 -11.42
C VAL A 126 10.00 -12.22 -12.34
N ASP A 127 11.08 -11.67 -11.79
CA ASP A 127 12.13 -10.97 -12.52
C ASP A 127 13.39 -11.83 -12.69
N THR A 128 13.24 -12.96 -13.40
CA THR A 128 14.28 -13.99 -13.51
C THR A 128 15.50 -13.58 -14.34
N ASN A 129 15.41 -12.48 -15.10
CA ASN A 129 16.46 -11.99 -16.00
C ASN A 129 16.82 -10.52 -15.75
N ASP A 130 16.41 -9.98 -14.60
CA ASP A 130 16.70 -8.63 -14.13
C ASP A 130 16.15 -7.50 -15.01
N ALA A 131 15.26 -7.83 -15.95
CA ALA A 131 14.69 -6.85 -16.88
C ALA A 131 13.85 -5.80 -16.15
N ILE A 132 13.02 -6.22 -15.18
CA ILE A 132 12.21 -5.28 -14.39
C ILE A 132 13.12 -4.46 -13.46
N PHE A 133 14.06 -5.11 -12.78
CA PHE A 133 14.99 -4.43 -11.88
C PHE A 133 15.78 -3.34 -12.62
N ASN A 134 16.36 -3.68 -13.78
CA ASN A 134 17.12 -2.73 -14.58
C ASN A 134 16.23 -1.61 -15.12
N PHE A 135 15.03 -1.94 -15.61
CA PHE A 135 14.05 -0.94 -16.03
C PHE A 135 13.73 0.06 -14.91
N LEU A 136 13.41 -0.41 -13.70
CA LEU A 136 13.12 0.46 -12.57
C LEU A 136 14.35 1.29 -12.15
N LEU A 137 15.55 0.71 -12.22
CA LEU A 137 16.80 1.38 -11.87
C LEU A 137 17.13 2.52 -12.84
N GLU A 138 16.94 2.28 -14.14
CA GLU A 138 17.18 3.25 -15.21
C GLU A 138 16.21 4.43 -15.16
N ASN A 139 14.94 4.16 -14.84
CA ASN A 139 13.88 5.18 -14.77
C ASN A 139 13.75 5.83 -13.38
N CYS A 140 14.66 5.52 -12.45
CA CYS A 140 14.70 6.12 -11.12
C CYS A 140 15.60 7.37 -11.10
N ASN A 141 14.97 8.54 -10.95
CA ASN A 141 15.65 9.85 -10.88
C ASN A 141 16.18 10.19 -9.48
N SER A 142 15.63 9.60 -8.42
CA SER A 142 16.08 9.87 -7.05
C SER A 142 17.26 8.99 -6.65
N PHE A 143 18.34 9.60 -6.18
CA PHE A 143 19.50 8.89 -5.65
C PHE A 143 19.12 7.96 -4.48
N ALA A 144 18.25 8.43 -3.58
CA ALA A 144 17.81 7.66 -2.42
C ALA A 144 16.96 6.44 -2.80
N GLN A 145 16.08 6.58 -3.79
CA GLN A 145 15.28 5.47 -4.31
C GLN A 145 16.17 4.47 -5.06
N ARG A 146 17.12 4.95 -5.86
CA ARG A 146 18.11 4.11 -6.56
C ARG A 146 18.95 3.29 -5.59
N ARG A 147 19.42 3.92 -4.49
CA ARG A 147 20.10 3.22 -3.40
C ARG A 147 19.20 2.16 -2.77
N SER A 148 17.96 2.51 -2.43
CA SER A 148 17.01 1.59 -1.81
C SER A 148 16.65 0.40 -2.69
N LEU A 149 16.55 0.57 -4.01
CA LEU A 149 16.37 -0.54 -4.95
C LEU A 149 17.58 -1.48 -4.97
N LYS A 150 18.81 -0.95 -4.95
CA LYS A 150 20.03 -1.77 -4.88
C LYS A 150 20.11 -2.54 -3.55
N GLU A 151 19.77 -1.90 -2.44
CA GLU A 151 19.67 -2.54 -1.12
C GLU A 151 18.62 -3.66 -1.15
N PHE A 152 17.41 -3.39 -1.65
CA PHE A 152 16.36 -4.40 -1.85
C PHE A 152 16.87 -5.60 -2.67
N ARG A 153 17.55 -5.36 -3.79
CA ARG A 153 18.05 -6.42 -4.67
C ARG A 153 19.05 -7.34 -3.95
N LYS A 154 19.88 -6.78 -3.08
CA LYS A 154 20.83 -7.54 -2.24
C LYS A 154 20.19 -8.23 -1.04
N GLY A 155 18.89 -8.00 -0.79
CA GLY A 155 18.21 -8.49 0.42
C GLY A 155 18.52 -7.66 1.68
N GLU A 156 19.08 -6.45 1.51
CA GLU A 156 19.41 -5.54 2.61
C GLU A 156 18.17 -4.72 3.00
N GLY A 157 17.64 -4.99 4.19
CA GLY A 157 16.49 -4.27 4.75
C GLY A 157 15.14 -4.70 4.17
N ALA A 158 14.38 -5.51 4.93
CA ALA A 158 13.13 -6.11 4.45
C ALA A 158 12.13 -5.09 3.88
N ARG A 159 11.98 -3.92 4.53
CA ARG A 159 11.04 -2.87 4.11
C ARG A 159 11.41 -2.17 2.79
N LYS A 160 12.61 -2.38 2.26
CA LYS A 160 13.06 -1.75 1.01
C LYS A 160 12.26 -2.19 -0.21
N GLY A 161 11.56 -3.32 -0.13
CA GLY A 161 10.61 -3.76 -1.17
C GLY A 161 9.50 -2.74 -1.46
N LEU A 162 9.15 -1.85 -0.51
CA LEU A 162 8.17 -0.78 -0.76
C LEU A 162 8.62 0.20 -1.86
N TYR A 163 9.94 0.33 -2.10
CA TYR A 163 10.45 1.15 -3.19
C TYR A 163 10.19 0.54 -4.56
N VAL A 164 10.06 -0.78 -4.68
CA VAL A 164 9.59 -1.42 -5.92
C VAL A 164 8.19 -0.92 -6.25
N SER A 165 7.29 -0.93 -5.27
CA SER A 165 5.94 -0.40 -5.44
C SER A 165 5.92 1.06 -5.84
N ALA A 166 6.71 1.90 -5.16
CA ALA A 166 6.79 3.31 -5.47
C ALA A 166 7.27 3.57 -6.90
N MET A 167 8.26 2.80 -7.36
CA MET A 167 8.83 2.95 -8.70
C MET A 167 7.92 2.42 -9.79
N LEU A 168 7.20 1.31 -9.57
CA LEU A 168 6.14 0.83 -10.46
C LEU A 168 5.09 1.92 -10.68
N ARG A 169 4.56 2.49 -9.59
CA ARG A 169 3.57 3.58 -9.64
C ARG A 169 4.12 4.79 -10.37
N ASN A 170 5.35 5.20 -10.07
CA ASN A 170 5.96 6.38 -10.68
C ASN A 170 6.17 6.20 -12.19
N CYS A 171 6.75 5.08 -12.61
CA CYS A 171 7.00 4.81 -14.02
C CYS A 171 5.69 4.68 -14.81
N PHE A 172 4.65 4.07 -14.22
CA PHE A 172 3.33 3.97 -14.86
C PHE A 172 2.65 5.34 -14.99
N ALA A 173 2.65 6.15 -13.92
CA ALA A 173 2.04 7.48 -13.92
C ALA A 173 2.66 8.43 -14.97
N HIS A 174 3.95 8.25 -15.26
CA HIS A 174 4.68 9.02 -16.28
C HIS A 174 4.62 8.41 -17.68
N GLY A 175 3.89 7.30 -17.88
CA GLY A 175 3.77 6.64 -19.18
C GLY A 175 5.02 5.89 -19.65
N LEU A 176 5.97 5.63 -18.74
CA LEU A 176 7.22 4.92 -19.04
C LEU A 176 7.04 3.40 -18.96
N LEU A 177 6.22 2.95 -17.99
CA LEU A 177 5.95 1.52 -17.76
C LEU A 177 4.73 1.07 -18.55
N THR A 178 4.89 0.00 -19.32
CA THR A 178 3.82 -0.67 -20.06
C THR A 178 3.54 -2.05 -19.46
N ALA A 179 2.47 -2.71 -19.93
CA ALA A 179 2.16 -4.09 -19.54
C ALA A 179 3.27 -5.10 -19.91
N HIS A 180 4.11 -4.79 -20.90
CA HIS A 180 5.18 -5.65 -21.40
C HIS A 180 6.48 -4.84 -21.57
N PRO A 181 7.20 -4.54 -20.48
CA PRO A 181 8.51 -3.92 -20.58
C PRO A 181 9.44 -4.78 -21.43
N LYS A 182 10.36 -4.13 -22.14
CA LYS A 182 11.33 -4.82 -22.99
C LYS A 182 12.09 -5.86 -22.17
N ASP A 183 12.24 -7.05 -22.75
CA ASP A 183 12.97 -8.19 -22.19
C ASP A 183 12.38 -8.77 -20.89
N ALA A 184 11.30 -8.21 -20.33
CA ALA A 184 10.66 -8.77 -19.14
C ALA A 184 9.95 -10.10 -19.44
N PRO A 185 9.93 -11.05 -18.49
CA PRO A 185 9.16 -12.28 -18.65
C PRO A 185 7.67 -11.99 -18.88
N LYS A 186 7.01 -12.82 -19.69
CA LYS A 186 5.60 -12.63 -20.01
C LYS A 186 4.74 -12.70 -18.73
N GLY A 187 3.87 -11.71 -18.55
CA GLY A 187 2.98 -11.63 -17.37
C GLY A 187 3.68 -11.14 -16.09
N ALA A 188 4.96 -10.81 -16.14
CA ALA A 188 5.72 -10.41 -14.96
C ALA A 188 5.13 -9.15 -14.28
N ILE A 189 4.79 -8.13 -15.06
CA ILE A 189 4.15 -6.91 -14.53
C ILE A 189 2.78 -7.19 -13.93
N GLU A 190 1.97 -8.05 -14.56
CA GLU A 190 0.67 -8.46 -14.03
C GLU A 190 0.83 -9.10 -12.64
N MET A 191 1.69 -10.12 -12.55
CA MET A 191 1.94 -10.86 -11.31
C MET A 191 2.48 -9.95 -10.20
N LEU A 192 3.48 -9.12 -10.52
CA LEU A 192 4.10 -8.23 -9.53
C LEU A 192 3.13 -7.16 -9.05
N CYS A 193 2.37 -6.52 -9.95
CA CYS A 193 1.43 -5.47 -9.56
C CYS A 193 0.26 -6.01 -8.73
N ASN A 194 -0.27 -7.19 -9.06
CA ASN A 194 -1.29 -7.86 -8.25
C ASN A 194 -0.75 -8.21 -6.86
N PHE A 195 0.43 -8.85 -6.81
CA PHE A 195 1.09 -9.17 -5.54
C PHE A 195 1.29 -7.91 -4.68
N MET A 196 1.85 -6.83 -5.25
CA MET A 196 2.11 -5.60 -4.49
C MET A 196 0.81 -4.94 -4.02
N SER A 197 -0.27 -5.02 -4.80
CA SER A 197 -1.58 -4.50 -4.40
C SER A 197 -2.12 -5.24 -3.18
N ASP A 198 -2.12 -6.57 -3.21
CA ASP A 198 -2.60 -7.39 -2.10
C ASP A 198 -1.70 -7.27 -0.87
N PHE A 199 -0.38 -7.22 -1.07
CA PHE A 199 0.58 -7.00 0.00
C PHE A 199 0.29 -5.69 0.74
N LEU A 200 0.17 -4.56 0.01
CA LEU A 200 -0.08 -3.25 0.61
C LEU A 200 -1.41 -3.22 1.35
N TYR A 201 -2.46 -3.80 0.77
CA TYR A 201 -3.77 -3.91 1.42
C TYR A 201 -3.68 -4.65 2.77
N ASN A 202 -3.05 -5.83 2.76
CA ASN A 202 -2.91 -6.65 3.95
C ASN A 202 -2.04 -5.96 5.01
N ALA A 203 -0.96 -5.30 4.59
CA ALA A 203 -0.09 -4.56 5.50
C ALA A 203 -0.80 -3.36 6.14
N LEU A 204 -1.60 -2.62 5.38
CA LEU A 204 -2.44 -1.52 5.90
C LEU A 204 -3.45 -2.02 6.93
N CYS A 205 -4.16 -3.12 6.63
CA CYS A 205 -5.13 -3.71 7.55
C CYS A 205 -4.46 -4.22 8.83
N TYR A 206 -3.30 -4.87 8.70
CA TYR A 206 -2.52 -5.35 9.84
C TYR A 206 -2.10 -4.19 10.73
N ASP A 207 -1.51 -3.14 10.15
CA ASP A 207 -0.99 -2.00 10.89
C ASP A 207 -2.10 -1.28 11.65
N PHE A 208 -3.21 -0.99 10.95
CA PHE A 208 -4.39 -0.36 11.55
C PHE A 208 -4.99 -1.20 12.68
N ASN A 209 -5.21 -2.50 12.46
CA ASN A 209 -5.81 -3.36 13.47
C ASN A 209 -4.94 -3.42 14.72
N HIS A 210 -3.62 -3.52 14.57
CA HIS A 210 -2.71 -3.54 15.71
C HIS A 210 -2.81 -2.26 16.54
N ARG A 211 -2.78 -1.09 15.90
CA ARG A 211 -2.97 0.21 16.57
C ARG A 211 -4.32 0.28 17.29
N LEU A 212 -5.39 -0.23 16.66
CA LEU A 212 -6.72 -0.29 17.27
C LEU A 212 -6.76 -1.19 18.51
N GLN A 213 -6.10 -2.37 18.48
CA GLN A 213 -6.05 -3.25 19.65
C GLN A 213 -5.27 -2.64 20.81
N GLU A 214 -4.14 -1.98 20.55
CA GLU A 214 -3.35 -1.29 21.59
C GLU A 214 -4.20 -0.25 22.31
N VAL A 215 -4.93 0.59 21.56
CA VAL A 215 -5.82 1.59 22.14
C VAL A 215 -6.97 0.96 22.93
N ARG A 216 -7.57 -0.13 22.42
CA ARG A 216 -8.62 -0.87 23.15
C ARG A 216 -8.15 -1.36 24.53
N GLN A 217 -6.92 -1.87 24.61
CA GLN A 217 -6.32 -2.34 25.85
C GLN A 217 -6.07 -1.21 26.85
N ASN A 218 -5.75 -0.01 26.35
CA ASN A 218 -5.48 1.16 27.21
C ASN A 218 -6.75 1.84 27.74
N ILE A 219 -7.89 1.65 27.08
CA ILE A 219 -9.17 2.29 27.43
C ILE A 219 -10.10 1.35 28.24
N THR A 220 -9.80 0.05 28.27
CA THR A 220 -10.57 -0.95 29.03
C THR A 220 -10.03 -1.11 30.44
#